data_AF-A0A8T5G327-F1
#
_entry.id   AF-A0A8T5G327-F1
#
_cell.length_a   1.000
_cell.length_b   1.000
_cell.length_c   1.000
_cell.angle_alpha   90.00
_cell.angle_beta   90.00
_cell.angle_gamma   90.00
#
_symmetry.space_group_name_H-M   'P 1'
#
loop_
_entity.id
_entity.type
_entity.pdbx_description
1 polymer ?
#
loop_
_entity_poly.entity_id
_entity_poly.type
_entity_poly.pdbx_seq_one_letter_code
_entity_poly.pdbx_strand_id
1 'polypeptide(L)'
;MSMQINLRMSEDFLEKAKIYAKNHGFLNVQEFIRDAAREKIYNNLEIKQSYLERLNTKEATSFLSDSESKDFEKQLEKRAMVE
;
A
#
# COMPACT_ATOMS: atom_id res chain seq x y z
N MET A 1 -8.47 -5.08 15.26
CA MET A 1 -9.87 -4.84 15.66
C MET A 1 -10.65 -4.38 14.45
N SER A 2 -11.81 -4.97 14.18
CA SER A 2 -12.75 -4.45 13.17
C SER A 2 -13.75 -3.51 13.83
N MET A 3 -14.07 -2.39 13.18
CA MET A 3 -15.13 -1.47 13.59
C MET A 3 -16.27 -1.54 12.56
N GLN A 4 -17.51 -1.45 13.03
CA GLN A 4 -18.68 -1.43 12.16
C GLN A 4 -19.26 -0.01 12.11
N ILE A 5 -19.59 0.45 10.91
CA ILE A 5 -20.28 1.73 10.68
C ILE A 5 -21.63 1.46 10.02
N ASN A 6 -22.65 2.24 10.39
CA ASN A 6 -23.95 2.24 9.72
C ASN A 6 -23.98 3.40 8.73
N LEU A 7 -24.16 3.09 7.44
CA LEU A 7 -24.18 4.09 6.36
C LEU A 7 -25.59 4.20 5.80
N ARG A 8 -26.11 5.43 5.70
CA ARG A 8 -27.37 5.72 5.01
C ARG A 8 -27.10 6.05 3.55
N MET A 9 -27.82 5.40 2.64
CA MET A 9 -27.75 5.61 1.20
C MET A 9 -29.10 5.27 0.55
N SER A 10 -29.31 5.70 -0.68
CA SER A 10 -30.52 5.34 -1.42
C SER A 10 -30.56 3.83 -1.73
N GLU A 11 -31.77 3.28 -1.78
CA GLU A 11 -31.99 1.85 -2.07
C GLU A 11 -31.46 1.48 -3.46
N ASP A 12 -31.76 2.30 -4.47
CA ASP A 12 -31.27 2.13 -5.85
C ASP A 12 -29.73 2.10 -5.93
N PHE A 13 -29.06 2.95 -5.15
CA PHE A 13 -27.60 2.93 -5.10
C PHE A 13 -27.06 1.64 -4.47
N LEU A 14 -27.67 1.20 -3.36
CA LEU A 14 -27.26 -0.04 -2.70
C LEU A 14 -27.50 -1.26 -3.60
N GLU A 15 -28.58 -1.28 -4.38
CA GLU A 15 -28.88 -2.35 -5.32
C GLU A 15 -27.86 -2.40 -6.46
N LYS A 16 -27.54 -1.24 -7.06
CA LYS A 16 -26.47 -1.13 -8.06
C LYS A 16 -25.11 -1.57 -7.50
N ALA A 17 -24.79 -1.19 -6.27
CA ALA A 17 -23.56 -1.60 -5.60
C ALA A 17 -23.49 -3.13 -5.39
N LYS A 18 -24.60 -3.77 -5.03
CA LYS A 18 -24.68 -5.24 -4.91
C LYS A 18 -24.46 -5.94 -6.25
N ILE A 19 -25.09 -5.43 -7.32
CA ILE A 19 -24.94 -5.98 -8.67
C ILE A 19 -23.48 -5.84 -9.12
N TYR A 20 -22.89 -4.66 -8.93
CA TYR A 20 -21.50 -4.41 -9.24
C TYR A 20 -20.56 -5.35 -8.46
N ALA A 21 -20.76 -5.45 -7.14
CA ALA A 21 -19.95 -6.32 -6.28
C ALA A 21 -19.95 -7.78 -6.79
N LYS A 22 -21.13 -8.31 -7.15
CA LYS A 22 -21.28 -9.66 -7.69
C LYS A 22 -20.58 -9.83 -9.04
N ASN A 23 -20.72 -8.87 -9.96
CA ASN A 23 -20.16 -8.96 -11.31
C ASN A 23 -18.63 -8.85 -11.33
N HIS A 24 -18.05 -8.15 -10.34
CA HIS A 24 -16.62 -7.94 -10.22
C HIS A 24 -15.92 -8.90 -9.24
N GLY A 25 -16.62 -9.93 -8.75
CA GLY A 25 -16.02 -11.01 -7.94
C GLY A 25 -15.78 -10.67 -6.48
N PHE A 26 -16.42 -9.63 -5.95
CA PHE A 26 -16.36 -9.31 -4.52
C PHE A 26 -17.20 -10.29 -3.70
N LEU A 27 -16.75 -10.61 -2.48
CA LEU A 27 -17.45 -11.57 -1.61
C LEU A 27 -18.81 -11.04 -1.14
N ASN A 28 -18.88 -9.74 -0.87
CA ASN A 28 -20.10 -9.04 -0.48
C ASN A 28 -20.01 -7.53 -0.77
N VAL A 29 -21.14 -6.84 -0.65
CA VAL A 29 -21.21 -5.38 -0.88
C VAL A 29 -20.41 -4.56 0.14
N GLN A 30 -20.19 -5.07 1.36
CA GLN A 30 -19.42 -4.35 2.38
C GLN A 30 -17.93 -4.31 2.03
N GLU A 31 -17.39 -5.40 1.49
CA GLU A 31 -16.04 -5.47 0.97
C GLU A 31 -15.84 -4.51 -0.20
N PHE A 32 -16.78 -4.51 -1.15
CA PHE A 32 -16.77 -3.55 -2.26
C PHE A 32 -16.76 -2.10 -1.77
N ILE A 33 -17.64 -1.73 -0.83
CA ILE A 33 -17.71 -0.37 -0.28
C ILE A 33 -16.43 -0.02 0.48
N ARG A 34 -15.87 -0.97 1.24
CA ARG A 34 -14.60 -0.78 1.96
C ARG A 34 -13.45 -0.48 1.01
N ASP A 35 -13.35 -1.24 -0.07
CA ASP A 35 -12.25 -1.11 -1.03
C ASP A 35 -12.41 0.17 -1.87
N ALA A 36 -13.63 0.50 -2.29
CA ALA A 36 -13.94 1.77 -2.95
C ALA A 36 -13.64 2.98 -2.04
N ALA A 37 -13.98 2.90 -0.75
CA ALA A 37 -13.64 3.95 0.22
C ALA A 37 -12.12 4.05 0.42
N ARG A 38 -11.41 2.91 0.52
CA ARG A 38 -9.95 2.89 0.61
C ARG A 38 -9.33 3.57 -0.60
N GLU A 39 -9.74 3.19 -1.80
CA GLU A 39 -9.25 3.80 -3.03
C GLU A 39 -9.53 5.31 -3.01
N LYS A 40 -10.76 5.74 -2.72
CA LYS A 40 -11.07 7.17 -2.74
C LYS A 40 -10.28 7.99 -1.70
N ILE A 41 -10.04 7.44 -0.52
CA ILE A 41 -9.32 8.12 0.57
C ILE A 41 -7.82 8.13 0.33
N TYR A 42 -7.25 7.02 -0.15
CA TYR A 42 -5.80 6.81 -0.18
C TYR A 42 -5.18 6.85 -1.57
N ASN A 43 -5.95 6.82 -2.65
CA ASN A 43 -5.43 6.95 -4.01
C ASN A 43 -4.91 8.38 -4.30
N ASN A 44 -5.19 9.34 -3.41
CA ASN A 44 -4.59 10.68 -3.38
C ASN A 44 -3.51 10.84 -2.30
N LEU A 45 -2.98 9.75 -1.72
CA LEU A 45 -1.76 9.86 -0.93
C LEU A 45 -0.62 10.22 -1.90
N GLU A 46 -0.40 11.51 -2.08
CA GLU A 46 0.88 12.01 -2.58
C GLU A 46 1.97 11.33 -1.77
N ILE A 47 2.87 10.62 -2.46
CA ILE A 47 4.03 10.00 -1.82
C ILE A 47 4.73 11.12 -1.07
N LYS A 48 4.88 10.99 0.25
CA LYS A 48 5.56 12.00 1.07
C LYS A 48 6.87 12.36 0.38
N GLN A 49 7.15 13.66 0.23
CA GLN A 49 8.34 14.15 -0.48
C GLN A 49 9.63 13.44 -0.01
N SER A 50 9.73 13.18 1.30
CA SER A 50 10.86 12.46 1.90
C SER A 50 11.06 11.02 1.42
N TYR A 51 9.98 10.35 0.99
CA TYR A 51 10.05 9.03 0.38
C TYR A 51 10.46 9.11 -1.10
N LEU A 52 10.00 10.14 -1.83
CA LEU A 52 10.44 10.40 -3.21
C LEU A 52 11.93 10.78 -3.26
N GLU A 53 12.40 11.56 -2.29
CA GLU A 53 13.82 11.90 -2.15
C GLU A 53 14.67 10.64 -1.93
N ARG A 54 14.22 9.71 -1.08
CA ARG A 54 14.89 8.41 -0.86
C ARG A 54 14.82 7.46 -2.06
N LEU A 55 13.75 7.48 -2.85
CA LEU A 55 13.66 6.64 -4.04
C LEU A 55 14.61 7.11 -5.16
N ASN A 56 14.97 8.40 -5.15
CA ASN A 56 15.92 9.00 -6.10
C ASN A 56 17.37 9.01 -5.58
N THR A 57 17.67 8.47 -4.39
CA THR A 57 19.06 8.31 -3.95
C THR A 57 19.70 7.13 -4.66
N LYS A 58 21.01 7.24 -4.93
CA LYS A 58 21.80 6.17 -5.56
C LYS A 58 21.69 4.83 -4.83
N GLU A 59 21.48 4.85 -3.52
CA GLU A 59 21.30 3.66 -2.67
C GLU A 59 20.03 2.86 -3.00
N ALA A 60 18.93 3.53 -3.37
CA ALA A 60 17.68 2.85 -3.70
C ALA A 60 17.65 2.32 -5.14
N THR A 61 18.45 2.93 -6.03
CA THR A 61 18.53 2.58 -7.46
C THR A 61 19.73 1.71 -7.83
N SER A 62 20.69 1.49 -6.93
CA SER A 62 21.79 0.58 -7.19
C SER A 62 21.38 -0.84 -6.81
N PHE A 63 21.02 -1.65 -7.80
CA PHE A 63 21.48 -3.04 -7.73
C PHE A 63 23.00 -2.96 -7.69
N LEU A 64 23.57 -3.13 -6.49
CA LEU A 64 25.01 -3.05 -6.27
C LEU A 64 25.67 -4.07 -7.22
N SER A 65 26.77 -3.67 -7.86
CA SER A 65 27.61 -4.66 -8.54
C SER A 65 28.10 -5.73 -7.53
N ASP A 66 28.46 -6.92 -8.00
CA ASP A 66 28.89 -8.02 -7.11
C ASP A 66 30.05 -7.61 -6.17
N SER A 67 30.89 -6.68 -6.61
CA SER A 67 31.96 -6.09 -5.79
C SER A 67 31.45 -5.17 -4.69
N GLU A 68 30.48 -4.30 -5.01
CA GLU A 68 29.94 -3.32 -4.06
C GLU A 68 29.04 -4.00 -3.01
N SER A 69 28.38 -5.11 -3.39
CA SER A 69 27.59 -5.94 -2.47
C SER A 69 28.48 -6.56 -1.37
N LYS A 70 29.64 -7.10 -1.73
CA LYS A 70 30.58 -7.71 -0.77
C LYS A 70 31.16 -6.70 0.21
N ASP A 71 31.43 -5.48 -0.24
CA ASP A 71 31.91 -4.42 0.63
C ASP A 71 30.82 -3.88 1.56
N PHE A 72 29.56 -3.87 1.11
CA PHE A 72 28.41 -3.55 1.95
C PHE A 72 28.16 -4.63 3.02
N GLU A 73 28.23 -5.91 2.68
CA GLU A 73 28.13 -7.04 3.62
C GLU A 73 29.17 -6.94 4.73
N LYS A 74 30.44 -6.68 4.39
CA LYS A 74 31.50 -6.46 5.39
C LYS A 74 31.24 -5.27 6.31
N GLN A 75 30.59 -4.22 5.81
CA GLN A 75 30.22 -3.07 6.63
C GLN A 75 29.05 -3.38 7.58
N LEU A 76 28.10 -4.20 7.16
CA LEU A 76 27.00 -4.67 8.01
C LEU A 76 27.52 -5.59 9.12
N GLU A 77 28.40 -6.54 8.81
CA GLU A 77 29.03 -7.43 9.82
C GLU A 77 29.77 -6.62 10.88
N LYS A 78 30.53 -5.60 10.48
CA LYS A 78 31.21 -4.69 11.42
C LYS A 78 30.26 -3.93 12.32
N ARG A 79 29.09 -3.52 11.82
CA ARG A 79 28.08 -2.83 12.64
C ARG A 79 27.40 -3.78 13.62
N ALA A 80 27.11 -5.00 13.19
CA ALA A 80 26.50 -6.04 14.04
C ALA A 80 27.44 -6.52 15.16
N MET A 81 28.76 -6.37 14.99
CA MET A 81 29.76 -6.70 16.03
C MET A 81 30.01 -5.57 17.05
N VAL A 82 29.39 -4.39 16.87
CA VAL A 82 29.56 -3.22 17.75
C VAL A 82 28.35 -3.03 18.69
N GLU A 83 27.33 -3.89 18.59
CA GLU A 83 26.29 -4.10 19.62
C GLU A 83 26.59 -5.36 20.45
#